data_AF-A0A937UPQ3-F1
#
_entry.id   AF-A0A937UPQ3-F1
#
_cell.length_a   1.000
_cell.length_b   1.000
_cell.length_c   1.000
_cell.angle_alpha   90.00
_cell.angle_beta   90.00
_cell.angle_gamma   90.00
#
_symmetry.space_group_name_H-M   'P 1'
#
loop_
_entity.id
_entity.type
_entity.pdbx_description
1 polymer ?
#
loop_
_entity_poly.entity_id
_entity_poly.type
_entity_poly.pdbx_seq_one_letter_code
_entity_poly.pdbx_strand_id
1 'polypeptide(L)' 'MLGAAALGVAAAGGLGASPARAAGAAGVTEVRERAVVVGSGFGGGVTALRLAQAGVSTLVLERGLRWPT' A
#
# COMPACT_ATOMS: atom_id res chain seq x y z
N MET A 1 44.68 -15.43 -47.26
CA MET A 1 43.48 -15.79 -46.48
C MET A 1 43.07 -14.56 -45.68
N LEU A 2 41.96 -13.92 -46.08
CA LEU A 2 41.40 -12.77 -45.36
C LEU A 2 40.79 -13.27 -44.04
N GLY A 3 41.33 -12.80 -42.90
CA GLY A 3 40.75 -13.04 -41.58
C GLY A 3 39.96 -11.82 -41.14
N ALA A 4 38.63 -11.94 -41.16
CA ALA A 4 37.72 -10.97 -40.56
C ALA A 4 37.68 -11.18 -39.04
N ALA A 5 37.90 -10.13 -38.26
CA ALA A 5 37.55 -10.10 -36.85
C ALA A 5 36.77 -8.81 -36.58
N ALA A 6 35.57 -8.99 -36.07
CA ALA A 6 34.48 -8.03 -36.03
C ALA A 6 34.75 -6.83 -35.11
N LEU A 7 34.37 -5.64 -35.59
CA LEU A 7 34.15 -4.46 -34.77
C LEU A 7 32.91 -4.68 -33.88
N GLY A 8 33.13 -5.09 -32.64
CA GLY A 8 32.10 -5.11 -31.61
C GLY A 8 32.02 -3.76 -30.89
N VAL A 9 31.28 -2.79 -31.44
CA VAL A 9 30.87 -1.60 -30.67
C VAL A 9 29.63 -1.99 -29.88
N ALA A 10 29.82 -2.44 -28.62
CA ALA A 10 28.72 -2.51 -27.67
C ALA A 10 28.47 -1.10 -27.14
N ALA A 11 27.39 -0.48 -27.61
CA ALA A 11 26.94 0.81 -27.14
C ALA A 11 26.82 0.80 -25.61
N ALA A 12 27.49 1.77 -24.97
CA ALA A 12 27.19 2.20 -23.61
C ALA A 12 25.80 2.89 -23.60
N GLY A 13 24.75 2.12 -23.88
CA GLY A 13 23.37 2.54 -23.80
C GLY A 13 22.92 2.37 -22.36
N GLY A 14 23.01 3.45 -21.59
CA GLY A 14 22.48 3.52 -20.24
C GLY A 14 21.03 3.05 -20.23
N LEU A 15 20.80 1.84 -19.74
CA LEU A 15 19.56 1.52 -19.06
C LEU A 15 19.60 2.36 -17.79
N GLY A 16 19.08 3.58 -17.91
CA GLY A 16 18.82 4.44 -16.78
C GLY A 16 18.14 3.56 -15.75
N ALA A 17 18.77 3.45 -14.58
CA ALA A 17 18.07 2.98 -13.41
C ALA A 17 16.82 3.84 -13.34
N SER A 18 15.68 3.30 -13.75
CA SER A 18 14.39 3.78 -13.28
C SER A 18 14.60 3.83 -11.78
N PRO A 19 14.62 5.01 -11.14
CA PRO A 19 14.72 5.03 -9.70
C PRO A 19 13.52 4.22 -9.29
N ALA A 20 13.75 3.03 -8.75
CA ALA A 20 12.71 2.20 -8.16
C ALA A 20 11.96 3.18 -7.28
N ARG A 21 10.76 3.58 -7.73
CA ARG A 21 10.06 4.82 -7.36
C ARG A 21 10.37 5.05 -5.90
N ALA A 22 11.30 5.97 -5.61
CA ALA A 22 11.86 6.13 -4.27
C ALA A 22 10.67 6.08 -3.34
N ALA A 23 10.58 5.03 -2.51
CA ALA A 23 9.35 4.63 -1.87
C ALA A 23 8.83 5.84 -1.12
N GLY A 24 7.94 6.59 -1.79
CA GLY A 24 7.52 7.89 -1.31
C GLY A 24 6.88 7.56 0.02
N ALA A 25 7.39 8.17 1.09
CA ALA A 25 6.87 8.00 2.44
C ALA A 25 5.35 7.86 2.30
N ALA A 26 4.83 6.67 2.59
CA ALA A 26 3.48 6.29 2.18
C ALA A 26 2.55 7.43 2.58
N GLY A 27 1.83 8.00 1.61
CA GLY A 27 1.05 9.21 1.84
C GLY A 27 0.18 9.03 3.07
N VAL A 28 0.38 9.88 4.08
CA VAL A 28 -0.42 9.80 5.32
C VAL A 28 -1.77 10.41 5.03
N THR A 29 -2.83 9.61 5.18
CA THR A 29 -4.21 10.11 5.15
C THR A 29 -4.62 10.48 6.56
N GLU A 30 -4.97 11.74 6.78
CA GLU A 30 -5.51 12.21 8.04
C GLU A 30 -7.04 12.18 8.01
N VAL A 31 -7.65 11.47 8.96
CA VAL A 31 -9.11 11.41 9.15
C VAL A 31 -9.41 11.64 10.63
N ARG A 32 -10.38 12.50 10.92
CA ARG A 32 -10.83 12.80 12.29
C ARG A 32 -12.23 12.24 12.50
N GLU A 33 -12.38 11.38 13.49
CA GLU A 33 -13.65 10.73 13.83
C GLU A 33 -13.89 10.74 15.33
N ARG A 34 -15.16 10.67 15.72
CA ARG A 34 -15.55 10.71 17.14
C ARG A 34 -15.05 9.47 17.90
N ALA A 35 -15.03 8.32 17.24
CA ALA A 35 -14.48 7.08 17.78
C ALA A 35 -13.78 6.29 16.66
N VAL A 36 -12.63 5.71 17.00
CA VAL A 36 -11.87 4.84 16.11
C VAL A 36 -11.64 3.49 16.81
N VAL A 37 -12.04 2.41 16.15
CA VAL A 37 -11.78 1.03 16.59
C VAL A 37 -10.74 0.42 15.64
N VAL A 38 -9.65 -0.08 16.19
CA VAL A 38 -8.60 -0.74 15.43
C VAL A 38 -8.74 -2.26 15.57
N GLY A 39 -8.99 -2.92 14.44
CA GLY A 39 -9.26 -4.34 14.31
C GLY A 39 -10.76 -4.66 14.23
N SER A 40 -11.14 -5.57 13.33
CA SER A 40 -12.52 -6.07 13.17
C SER A 40 -12.70 -7.51 13.68
N GLY A 41 -11.83 -7.96 14.59
CA GLY A 41 -12.00 -9.22 15.32
C GLY A 41 -13.19 -9.17 16.29
N PHE A 42 -13.36 -10.19 17.13
CA PHE A 42 -14.52 -10.29 18.03
C PHE A 42 -14.73 -9.04 18.91
N GLY A 43 -13.69 -8.63 19.65
CA GLY A 43 -13.78 -7.46 20.53
C GLY A 43 -14.05 -6.17 19.77
N GLY A 44 -13.39 -5.95 18.63
CA GLY A 44 -13.60 -4.78 17.79
C GLY A 44 -15.01 -4.71 17.20
N GLY A 45 -15.54 -5.84 16.72
CA GLY A 45 -16.91 -5.94 16.22
C GLY A 45 -17.96 -5.66 17.30
N VAL A 46 -17.80 -6.23 18.50
CA VAL A 46 -18.70 -5.95 19.63
C VAL A 46 -18.63 -4.47 20.03
N THR A 47 -17.43 -3.90 20.15
CA THR A 47 -17.25 -2.48 20.48
C THR A 47 -17.89 -1.58 19.43
N ALA A 48 -17.63 -1.81 18.14
CA ALA A 48 -18.22 -1.04 17.05
C ALA A 48 -19.75 -1.12 17.05
N LEU A 49 -20.32 -2.30 17.27
CA LEU A 49 -21.77 -2.49 17.42
C LEU A 49 -22.33 -1.66 18.57
N ARG A 50 -21.71 -1.71 19.76
CA ARG A 50 -22.20 -0.98 20.93
C ARG A 50 -22.10 0.53 20.75
N LEU A 51 -21.02 1.03 20.15
CA LEU A 51 -20.89 2.44 19.81
C LEU A 51 -21.94 2.89 18.79
N ALA A 52 -22.18 2.09 17.75
CA ALA A 52 -23.21 2.38 16.75
C ALA A 52 -24.63 2.38 17.37
N GLN A 53 -24.95 1.42 18.24
CA GLN A 53 -26.22 1.39 18.98
C GLN A 53 -26.41 2.60 19.90
N ALA A 54 -25.32 3.16 20.44
CA ALA A 54 -25.32 4.40 21.21
C ALA A 54 -25.35 5.67 20.34
N GLY A 55 -25.46 5.55 19.01
CA GLY A 55 -25.50 6.68 18.08
C GLY A 55 -24.14 7.36 17.86
N VAL A 56 -23.03 6.66 18.11
CA VAL A 56 -21.68 7.19 17.93
C VAL A 56 -21.14 6.82 16.54
N SER A 57 -20.88 7.82 15.69
CA SER A 57 -20.12 7.63 14.44
C SER A 57 -18.76 7.01 14.77
N THR A 58 -18.49 5.84 14.20
CA THR A 58 -17.33 5.01 14.54
C THR A 58 -16.64 4.54 13.27
N LEU A 59 -15.36 4.87 13.15
CA LEU A 59 -14.47 4.34 12.11
C LEU A 59 -13.85 3.03 12.60
N VAL A 60 -13.94 1.98 11.78
CA VAL A 60 -13.25 0.72 12.02
C VAL A 60 -12.11 0.60 11.02
N LEU A 61 -10.89 0.44 11.52
CA LEU A 61 -9.70 0.19 10.71
C LEU A 61 -9.29 -1.26 10.86
N GLU A 62 -9.18 -1.99 9.75
CA GLU A 62 -8.72 -3.37 9.72
C GLU A 62 -7.59 -3.51 8.70
N ARG A 63 -6.58 -4.32 9.04
CA ARG A 63 -5.45 -4.64 8.16
C ARG A 63 -5.87 -5.64 7.07
N GLY A 64 -6.73 -6.59 7.43
CA GLY A 64 -7.27 -7.59 6.51
C GLY A 64 -8.11 -6.99 5.39
N LEU A 65 -8.40 -7.83 4.39
CA LEU A 65 -9.24 -7.45 3.25
C LEU A 65 -10.71 -7.70 3.57
N ARG A 66 -11.59 -6.85 3.02
CA ARG A 66 -13.02 -7.15 2.97
C ARG A 66 -13.25 -8.30 1.98
N TRP A 67 -13.83 -9.39 2.45
CA TRP A 67 -14.24 -10.49 1.59
C TRP A 67 -15.60 -10.17 0.97
N PRO A 68 -15.74 -10.25 -0.37
CA PRO A 68 -17.04 -10.13 -1.01
C PRO A 68 -17.90 -11.34 -0.67
N THR A 69 -19.20 -11.09 -0.49
CA THR A 69 -20.25 -12.11 -0.33
C THR A 69 -21.03 -12.26 -1.62
#